data_AF-A0A192A1V5-F1
#
_entry.id   AF-A0A192A1V5-F1
#
_cell.length_a   1.000
_cell.length_b   1.000
_cell.length_c   1.000
_cell.angle_alpha   90.00
_cell.angle_beta   90.00
_cell.angle_gamma   90.00
#
_symmetry.space_group_name_H-M   'P 1'
#
loop_
_entity.id
_entity.type
_entity.pdbx_description
1 polymer ?
#
loop_
_entity_poly.entity_id
_entity_poly.type
_entity_poly.pdbx_seq_one_letter_code
_entity_poly.pdbx_strand_id
1 'polypeptide(L)' 'MAREIRNLYWHIRHLRRGIQDAPRRRYYRKIEKKKKRLLDAGVSKREVLDLLMCCRSRGCRFRACLDCTQRLL' A
#
# COMPACT_ATOMS: atom_id res chain seq x y z
N MET A 1 -3.16 -8.38 -6.83
CA MET A 1 -2.71 -6.97 -6.98
C MET A 1 -2.87 -6.15 -5.69
N ALA A 2 -4.07 -6.02 -5.10
CA ALA A 2 -4.26 -5.26 -3.85
C ALA A 2 -3.43 -5.78 -2.66
N ARG A 3 -3.37 -7.11 -2.47
CA ARG A 3 -2.53 -7.76 -1.45
C ARG A 3 -1.04 -7.42 -1.59
N GLU A 4 -0.54 -7.32 -2.82
CA GLU A 4 0.86 -6.96 -3.07
C GLU A 4 1.14 -5.49 -2.68
N ILE A 5 0.22 -4.56 -2.98
CA ILE A 5 0.34 -3.17 -2.54
C ILE A 5 0.41 -3.09 -1.01
N ARG A 6 -0.42 -3.86 -0.31
CA ARG A 6 -0.40 -3.92 1.15
C ARG A 6 0.94 -4.42 1.69
N ASN A 7 1.49 -5.48 1.10
CA ASN A 7 2.80 -6.02 1.46
C ASN A 7 3.93 -4.99 1.23
N LEU A 8 3.91 -4.28 0.10
CA LEU A 8 4.89 -3.22 -0.18
C LEU A 8 4.82 -2.08 0.86
N TYR A 9 3.62 -1.67 1.28
CA TYR A 9 3.44 -0.69 2.36
C TYR A 9 3.84 -1.23 3.74
N TRP A 10 3.73 -2.54 3.98
CA TRP A 10 4.28 -3.17 5.18
C TRP A 10 5.79 -3.02 5.23
N HIS A 11 6.51 -3.32 4.13
CA HIS A 11 7.95 -3.10 4.06
C HIS A 11 8.32 -1.63 4.31
N ILE A 12 7.66 -0.69 3.62
CA ILE A 12 7.91 0.76 3.79
C ILE A 12 7.79 1.20 5.26
N ARG A 13 6.86 0.60 6.02
CA ARG A 13 6.66 0.95 7.43
C ARG A 13 7.79 0.50 8.36
N HIS A 14 8.48 -0.58 8.01
CA HIS A 14 9.61 -1.10 8.78
C HIS A 14 10.94 -0.46 8.39
N LEU A 15 10.97 0.31 7.30
CA LEU A 15 12.16 1.05 6.90
C LEU A 15 12.37 2.29 7.78
N ARG A 16 13.62 2.50 8.19
CA ARG A 16 14.04 3.70 8.92
C ARG A 16 14.13 4.88 7.97
N ARG A 17 13.36 5.95 8.24
CA ARG A 17 13.44 7.22 7.49
C ARG A 17 14.83 7.84 7.66
N GLY A 18 15.34 8.52 6.62
CA GLY A 18 16.67 9.15 6.63
C GLY A 18 17.83 8.18 6.40
N ILE A 19 17.65 6.89 6.74
CA ILE A 19 18.69 5.85 6.56
C ILE A 19 18.38 4.99 5.33
N GLN A 20 17.11 4.58 5.18
CA GLN A 20 16.69 3.61 4.17
C GLN A 20 15.80 4.23 3.08
N ASP A 21 16.08 5.47 2.69
CA ASP A 21 15.25 6.18 1.72
C ASP A 21 15.41 5.65 0.28
N ALA A 22 16.57 5.09 -0.07
CA ALA A 22 16.75 4.42 -1.36
C ALA A 22 15.83 3.19 -1.54
N PRO A 23 15.85 2.18 -0.63
CA PRO A 23 14.89 1.07 -0.72
C PRO A 23 13.44 1.54 -0.58
N ARG A 24 13.15 2.56 0.24
CA ARG A 24 11.81 3.15 0.36
C ARG A 24 11.30 3.69 -0.98
N ARG A 25 12.12 4.45 -1.71
CA ARG A 25 11.79 4.92 -3.07
C ARG A 25 11.55 3.77 -4.05
N ARG A 26 12.32 2.68 -3.96
CA ARG A 26 12.10 1.47 -4.77
C ARG A 26 10.72 0.85 -4.51
N TYR A 27 10.29 0.74 -3.24
CA TYR A 27 8.97 0.22 -2.91
C TYR A 27 7.83 1.12 -3.43
N TYR A 28 7.97 2.45 -3.34
CA TYR A 28 6.98 3.36 -3.93
C TYR A 28 6.86 3.21 -5.46
N ARG A 29 7.97 3.05 -6.18
CA ARG A 29 7.94 2.76 -7.62
C ARG A 29 7.24 1.42 -7.93
N LYS A 30 7.42 0.40 -7.09
CA LYS A 30 6.68 -0.87 -7.22
C LYS A 30 5.18 -0.65 -7.01
N ILE A 31 4.78 0.13 -6.01
CA ILE A 31 3.37 0.47 -5.73
C ILE A 31 2.76 1.21 -6.93
N GLU A 32 3.46 2.15 -7.54
CA GLU A 32 3.00 2.88 -8.73
C GLU A 32 2.69 1.95 -9.90
N LYS A 33 3.60 1.01 -10.20
CA LYS A 33 3.37 -0.01 -11.24
C LYS A 33 2.12 -0.86 -10.95
N LYS A 34 1.92 -1.26 -9.69
CA LYS A 34 0.75 -2.04 -9.28
C LYS A 34 -0.54 -1.22 -9.31
N LYS A 35 -0.47 0.07 -8.96
CA LYS A 35 -1.58 1.03 -9.08
C LYS A 35 -2.04 1.14 -10.53
N LYS A 36 -1.11 1.32 -11.47
CA LYS A 36 -1.43 1.40 -12.90
C LYS A 36 -2.14 0.13 -13.37
N ARG A 37 -1.62 -1.05 -13.03
CA ARG A 37 -2.25 -2.34 -13.37
C ARG A 37 -3.67 -2.52 -12.82
N LEU A 38 -3.99 -1.96 -11.64
CA LEU A 38 -5.35 -1.99 -11.11
C LEU A 38 -6.30 -1.13 -11.94
N LEU A 39 -5.85 0.06 -12.34
CA LEU A 39 -6.64 0.94 -13.21
C LEU A 39 -6.83 0.32 -14.59
N ASP A 40 -5.76 -0.25 -15.17
CA ASP A 40 -5.80 -0.94 -16.47
C ASP A 40 -6.74 -2.16 -16.43
N ALA A 41 -6.91 -2.80 -15.26
CA ALA A 41 -7.83 -3.91 -15.04
C ALA A 41 -9.29 -3.45 -14.76
N GLY A 42 -9.60 -2.15 -14.90
CA GLY A 42 -10.94 -1.61 -14.73
C GLY A 42 -11.35 -1.30 -13.29
N VAL A 43 -10.44 -1.41 -12.31
CA VAL A 43 -10.73 -1.00 -10.93
C VAL A 43 -10.90 0.51 -10.89
N SER A 44 -11.95 0.99 -10.22
CA SER A 44 -12.23 2.41 -10.19
C SER A 44 -11.11 3.19 -9.50
N LYS A 45 -10.86 4.42 -9.96
CA LYS A 45 -9.88 5.33 -9.32
C LYS A 45 -10.18 5.50 -7.82
N ARG A 46 -11.46 5.55 -7.45
CA ARG A 46 -11.90 5.71 -6.05
C ARG A 46 -11.47 4.52 -5.20
N GLU A 47 -11.76 3.30 -5.62
CA GLU A 47 -11.34 2.08 -4.90
C GLU A 47 -9.81 1.98 -4.75
N VAL A 48 -9.06 2.37 -5.79
CA VAL A 48 -7.59 2.41 -5.72
C VAL A 48 -7.12 3.44 -4.70
N LEU A 49 -7.75 4.62 -4.64
CA LEU A 49 -7.41 5.65 -3.65
C LEU A 49 -7.77 5.20 -2.23
N ASP A 50 -8.94 4.60 -2.04
CA ASP A 50 -9.39 4.07 -0.74
C ASP A 50 -8.43 2.99 -0.21
N LEU A 51 -7.98 2.08 -1.09
CA LEU A 51 -6.94 1.11 -0.78
C LEU A 51 -5.64 1.79 -0.32
N LEU A 52 -5.19 2.83 -1.03
CA LEU A 52 -3.96 3.54 -0.69
C LEU A 52 -4.09 4.34 0.62
N MET A 53 -5.25 4.95 0.88
CA MET A 53 -5.54 5.64 2.14
C MET A 53 -5.49 4.65 3.31
N CYS A 54 -6.14 3.49 3.17
CA CYS A 54 -6.10 2.42 4.16
C CYS A 54 -4.65 1.99 4.45
N CYS A 55 -3.85 1.71 3.41
CA CYS A 55 -2.46 1.25 3.58
C CYS A 55 -1.54 2.29 4.26
N ARG A 56 -1.84 3.58 4.10
CA ARG A 56 -1.09 4.70 4.70
C ARG A 56 -1.51 5.00 6.14
N SER A 57 -2.71 4.58 6.54
CA SER A 57 -3.25 4.88 7.87
C SER A 57 -2.42 4.24 8.98
N ARG A 58 -2.39 4.90 10.15
CA ARG A 58 -1.81 4.31 11.37
C ARG A 58 -2.60 3.09 11.82
N GLY A 59 -3.91 3.05 11.57
CA GLY A 59 -4.80 1.92 11.88
C GLY A 59 -4.41 0.61 11.18
N CYS A 60 -3.95 0.66 9.92
CA CYS A 60 -3.46 -0.55 9.24
C CYS A 60 -2.13 -1.08 9.82
N ARG A 61 -1.52 -0.42 10.83
CA ARG A 61 -0.32 -0.95 11.52
C ARG A 61 -0.65 -2.08 12.48
N PHE A 62 -1.84 -2.10 13.08
CA PHE A 62 -2.13 -2.97 14.22
C PHE A 62 -2.50 -4.42 13.85
N ARG A 63 -2.86 -4.71 12.60
CA ARG A 63 -3.39 -6.05 12.21
C ARG A 63 -2.59 -6.77 11.14
N ALA A 64 -1.29 -6.47 10.97
CA ALA A 64 -0.46 -7.08 9.93
C ALA A 64 -1.17 -7.03 8.57
N CYS A 65 -1.07 -5.88 7.91
CA CYS A 65 -1.82 -5.41 6.72
C CYS A 65 -1.89 -6.40 5.52
N LEU A 66 -1.36 -7.62 5.59
CA LEU A 66 -1.50 -8.70 4.61
C LEU A 66 -2.97 -9.01 4.24
N ASP A 67 -3.94 -8.80 5.15
CA ASP A 67 -5.37 -9.09 4.90
C ASP A 67 -6.32 -7.98 5.39
N CYS A 68 -5.95 -6.70 5.28
CA CYS A 68 -6.81 -5.62 5.80
C CYS A 68 -8.16 -5.52 5.05
N THR A 69 -9.22 -6.00 5.71
CA THR A 69 -10.64 -5.95 5.38
C THR A 69 -11.40 -4.99 6.29
N GLN A 70 -10.82 -3.84 6.66
CA GLN A 70 -11.54 -2.85 7.47
C GLN A 70 -12.73 -2.25 6.69
N ARG A 71 -13.86 -2.97 6.71
CA ARG A 71 -15.12 -2.44 7.22
C ARG A 71 -14.87 -2.17 8.70
N LEU A 72 -14.53 -0.93 9.05
CA LEU A 72 -14.88 -0.45 10.36
C LEU A 72 -16.27 0.16 10.19
N LEU A 73 -17.22 -0.43 10.93
CA LEU A 73 -18.50 0.15 11.29
C LEU A 73 -18.33 1.61 11.74
#